data_AF-A0A8H7SZM2-F1
#
_entry.id   AF-A0A8H7SZM2-F1
#
_cell.length_a   1.000
_cell.length_b   1.000
_cell.length_c   1.000
_cell.angle_alpha   90.00
_cell.angle_beta   90.00
_cell.angle_gamma   90.00
#
_symmetry.space_group_name_H-M   'P 1'
#
loop_
_entity.id
_entity.type
_entity.pdbx_description
1 polymer ?
#
loop_
_entity_poly.entity_id
_entity_poly.type
_entity_poly.pdbx_seq_one_letter_code
_entity_poly.pdbx_strand_id
1 'polypeptide(L)'
;MPYQYHLILQYFLCSQRDLGLRVPINFVTDPGVSLRAACFYENRYEDDNAGNCVSNLLAAGFRRFELDLYWDQGRSVWSFCPVSIPAWIQNVDPLSTVTVFPGPTSASNFSQSTSPATLSNFSQSTSPATLSAQNSPSSSPNLLARQQTTAAPTLTNPTPTSSTESSLGQVLPSVSAIPDTPNSPLVALGPYVCTTSINLSAFTSLLLDYIQKTENTLGAHLLYLILNLHAAASEQDPGAPASQPSSLPQGPDLLGAQFAENLTDYIYTEFELFSDRINLNESWYNIQNELYRPVEGYYEMSRTPNGILTTEDGWPSEAYVEFANSKRLLIGWGTVDPQMSGYNFSGDAGTIFNENFIQDLQTDVTATEDGVLRNGCFMNNSTDDLAQVNSSWAVQSNLSPFDYPTAASADLIPLLNLTTSLTNCGISPHLNSTLLSTSAHQNSTPYTLFSASTIWSWAPNSPQN
;
A
#
# COMPACT_ATOMS: atom_id res chain seq x y z
N MET A 1 -25.85 13.98 11.35
CA MET A 1 -24.52 14.55 11.63
C MET A 1 -23.34 13.68 11.14
N PRO A 2 -23.30 12.33 11.25
CA PRO A 2 -22.14 11.54 10.76
C PRO A 2 -21.96 11.56 9.23
N TYR A 3 -23.05 11.65 8.47
CA TYR A 3 -23.00 11.76 6.99
C TYR A 3 -22.29 13.03 6.47
N GLN A 4 -22.35 14.13 7.22
CA GLN A 4 -21.77 15.40 6.78
C GLN A 4 -20.26 15.43 6.98
N TYR A 5 -19.75 14.81 8.05
CA TYR A 5 -18.31 14.59 8.26
C TYR A 5 -17.73 13.65 7.21
N HIS A 6 -18.44 12.59 6.85
CA HIS A 6 -17.97 11.63 5.85
C HIS A 6 -17.84 12.25 4.46
N LEU A 7 -18.81 13.09 4.06
CA LEU A 7 -18.77 13.81 2.78
C LEU A 7 -17.61 14.83 2.74
N ILE A 8 -17.41 15.59 3.81
CA ILE A 8 -16.32 16.59 3.89
C ILE A 8 -14.95 15.89 3.81
N LEU A 9 -14.76 14.79 4.54
CA LEU A 9 -13.54 13.99 4.48
C LEU A 9 -13.28 13.48 3.05
N GLN A 10 -14.32 13.00 2.36
CA GLN A 10 -14.22 12.53 0.98
C GLN A 10 -13.77 13.64 0.01
N TYR A 11 -14.27 14.86 0.18
CA TYR A 11 -13.86 16.01 -0.66
C TYR A 11 -12.38 16.35 -0.48
N PHE A 12 -11.89 16.38 0.76
CA PHE A 12 -10.48 16.66 1.04
C PHE A 12 -9.57 15.57 0.48
N LEU A 13 -9.92 14.30 0.64
CA LEU A 13 -9.17 13.17 0.08
C LEU A 13 -9.10 13.23 -1.45
N CYS A 14 -10.20 13.58 -2.13
CA CYS A 14 -10.19 13.75 -3.58
C CYS A 14 -9.29 14.91 -4.01
N SER A 15 -9.36 16.05 -3.32
CA SER A 15 -8.52 17.21 -3.63
C SER A 15 -7.03 16.93 -3.38
N GLN A 16 -6.69 16.24 -2.29
CA GLN A 16 -5.31 15.86 -1.98
C GLN A 16 -4.77 14.90 -3.02
N ARG A 17 -5.57 13.88 -3.39
CA ARG A 17 -5.21 12.94 -4.45
C ARG A 17 -4.87 13.68 -5.74
N ASP A 18 -5.75 14.56 -6.21
CA ASP A 18 -5.56 15.25 -7.49
C ASP A 18 -4.27 16.11 -7.52
N LEU A 19 -3.83 16.62 -6.37
CA LEU A 19 -2.54 17.33 -6.23
C LEU A 19 -1.36 16.36 -6.13
N GLY A 20 -1.50 15.30 -5.33
CA GLY A 20 -0.49 14.28 -5.08
C GLY A 20 -0.12 13.49 -6.34
N LEU A 21 -1.02 13.39 -7.32
CA LEU A 21 -0.80 12.71 -8.60
C LEU A 21 0.46 13.17 -9.35
N ARG A 22 0.92 14.40 -9.13
CA ARG A 22 2.10 14.98 -9.78
C ARG A 22 3.31 15.12 -8.86
N VAL A 23 3.11 14.97 -7.55
CA VAL A 23 4.21 14.95 -6.58
C VAL A 23 4.91 13.60 -6.72
N PRO A 24 6.25 13.55 -6.80
CA PRO A 24 6.96 12.28 -6.81
C PRO A 24 6.64 11.44 -5.57
N ILE A 25 6.50 10.13 -5.75
CA ILE A 25 5.97 9.21 -4.72
C ILE A 25 6.80 9.19 -3.43
N ASN A 26 8.07 9.58 -3.49
CA ASN A 26 8.97 9.66 -2.35
C ASN A 26 8.73 10.89 -1.48
N PHE A 27 8.04 11.94 -1.96
CA PHE A 27 7.74 13.15 -1.17
C PHE A 27 6.29 13.20 -0.66
N VAL A 28 5.44 12.27 -1.10
CA VAL A 28 4.05 12.18 -0.62
C VAL A 28 4.06 11.66 0.82
N THR A 29 3.33 12.34 1.70
CA THR A 29 3.14 11.90 3.08
C THR A 29 1.89 11.04 3.20
N ASP A 30 2.09 9.78 3.58
CA ASP A 30 1.00 8.81 3.72
C ASP A 30 0.96 8.20 5.12
N PRO A 31 -0.23 7.83 5.63
CA PRO A 31 -0.34 7.13 6.90
C PRO A 31 0.22 5.71 6.78
N GLY A 32 1.14 5.38 7.68
CA GLY A 32 1.71 4.04 7.83
C GLY A 32 1.28 3.32 9.10
N VAL A 33 1.33 2.00 9.11
CA VAL A 33 0.94 1.18 10.27
C VAL A 33 1.70 -0.14 10.35
N SER A 34 2.10 -0.54 11.56
CA SER A 34 2.54 -1.90 11.87
C SER A 34 1.34 -2.83 11.98
N LEU A 35 1.30 -3.89 11.17
CA LEU A 35 0.23 -4.89 11.24
C LEU A 35 0.22 -5.62 12.59
N ARG A 36 1.39 -5.84 13.18
CA ARG A 36 1.50 -6.40 14.52
C ARG A 36 0.82 -5.53 15.57
N ALA A 37 1.03 -4.23 15.52
CA ALA A 37 0.41 -3.30 16.44
C ALA A 37 -1.12 -3.16 16.21
N ALA A 38 -1.57 -3.08 14.96
CA ALA A 38 -2.97 -2.78 14.65
C ALA A 38 -3.89 -4.01 14.56
N CYS A 39 -3.36 -5.17 14.14
CA CYS A 39 -4.16 -6.36 13.85
C CYS A 39 -3.94 -7.50 14.83
N PHE A 40 -2.71 -7.68 15.33
CA PHE A 40 -2.34 -8.81 16.20
C PHE A 40 -2.26 -8.42 17.69
N TYR A 41 -3.24 -7.64 18.14
CA TYR A 41 -3.37 -7.25 19.55
C TYR A 41 -3.49 -8.50 20.46
N GLU A 42 -2.88 -8.43 21.65
CA GLU A 42 -2.81 -9.54 22.61
C GLU A 42 -2.19 -10.83 22.05
N ASN A 43 -1.28 -10.72 21.06
CA ASN A 43 -0.59 -11.86 20.44
C ASN A 43 -1.53 -12.88 19.79
N ARG A 44 -2.67 -12.42 19.26
CA ARG A 44 -3.65 -13.24 18.54
C ARG A 44 -3.50 -13.07 17.03
N TYR A 45 -3.04 -14.11 16.37
CA TYR A 45 -2.77 -14.21 14.94
C TYR A 45 -3.84 -15.10 14.30
N GLU A 46 -5.02 -14.52 14.08
CA GLU A 46 -6.18 -15.21 13.54
C GLU A 46 -6.49 -14.66 12.17
N ASP A 47 -6.68 -15.55 11.19
CA ASP A 47 -6.87 -15.23 9.78
C ASP A 47 -8.09 -14.33 9.53
N ASP A 48 -9.27 -14.72 10.02
CA ASP A 48 -10.52 -13.93 9.81
C ASP A 48 -10.40 -12.51 10.40
N ASN A 49 -9.85 -12.42 11.62
CA ASN A 49 -9.68 -11.14 12.32
C ASN A 49 -8.59 -10.28 11.67
N ALA A 50 -7.51 -10.90 11.18
CA ALA A 50 -6.45 -10.21 10.47
C ALA A 50 -6.92 -9.71 9.10
N GLY A 51 -7.66 -10.53 8.36
CA GLY A 51 -8.29 -10.15 7.10
C GLY A 51 -9.13 -8.89 7.28
N ASN A 52 -10.14 -8.96 8.15
CA ASN A 52 -11.02 -7.82 8.46
C ASN A 52 -10.23 -6.59 8.96
N CYS A 53 -9.18 -6.79 9.75
CA CYS A 53 -8.31 -5.70 10.19
C CYS A 53 -7.63 -4.99 9.02
N VAL A 54 -6.96 -5.74 8.14
CA VAL A 54 -6.25 -5.17 6.98
C VAL A 54 -7.24 -4.46 6.06
N SER A 55 -8.41 -5.05 5.81
CA SER A 55 -9.49 -4.41 5.04
C SER A 55 -9.91 -3.08 5.64
N ASN A 56 -10.09 -3.01 6.96
CA ASN A 56 -10.45 -1.79 7.67
C ASN A 56 -9.35 -0.73 7.58
N LEU A 57 -8.08 -1.12 7.64
CA LEU A 57 -6.94 -0.21 7.49
C LEU A 57 -6.84 0.35 6.05
N LEU A 58 -7.00 -0.51 5.04
CA LEU A 58 -7.07 -0.08 3.64
C LEU A 58 -8.24 0.88 3.41
N ALA A 59 -9.43 0.55 3.92
CA ALA A 59 -10.60 1.42 3.84
C ALA A 59 -10.44 2.73 4.61
N ALA A 60 -9.66 2.73 5.69
CA ALA A 60 -9.30 3.93 6.44
C ALA A 60 -8.28 4.82 5.71
N GLY A 61 -7.65 4.34 4.63
CA GLY A 61 -6.72 5.12 3.81
C GLY A 61 -5.24 4.90 4.14
N PHE A 62 -4.89 3.89 4.94
CA PHE A 62 -3.49 3.50 5.14
C PHE A 62 -2.88 3.03 3.83
N ARG A 63 -1.70 3.58 3.51
CA ARG A 63 -0.97 3.22 2.29
C ARG A 63 0.35 2.51 2.57
N ARG A 64 0.92 2.68 3.77
CA ARG A 64 2.16 2.01 4.17
C ARG A 64 1.87 0.95 5.22
N PHE A 65 2.36 -0.26 5.00
CA PHE A 65 2.20 -1.38 5.90
C PHE A 65 3.57 -1.93 6.27
N GLU A 66 3.83 -2.03 7.56
CA GLU A 66 4.99 -2.73 8.11
C GLU A 66 4.54 -4.15 8.54
N LEU A 67 5.21 -5.16 7.98
CA LEU A 67 4.88 -6.57 8.13
C LEU A 67 5.99 -7.29 8.87
N ASP A 68 5.65 -7.92 10.00
CA ASP A 68 6.55 -8.86 10.67
C ASP A 68 6.32 -10.27 10.12
N LEU A 69 7.27 -10.77 9.32
CA LEU A 69 7.20 -12.08 8.68
C LEU A 69 8.17 -13.06 9.35
N TYR A 70 7.63 -14.19 9.80
CA TYR A 70 8.35 -15.24 10.50
C TYR A 70 8.51 -16.48 9.62
N TRP A 71 9.76 -16.90 9.42
CA TRP A 71 10.05 -18.15 8.71
C TRP A 71 9.81 -19.35 9.62
N ASP A 72 8.78 -20.13 9.31
CA ASP A 72 8.53 -21.42 9.94
C ASP A 72 9.21 -22.53 9.12
N GLN A 73 10.44 -22.86 9.51
CA GLN A 73 11.23 -23.90 8.84
C GLN A 73 10.60 -25.30 8.89
N GLY A 74 9.73 -25.58 9.86
CA GLY A 74 9.10 -26.89 10.02
C GLY A 74 8.05 -27.17 8.95
N ARG A 75 7.41 -26.10 8.46
CA ARG A 75 6.38 -26.13 7.42
C ARG A 75 6.82 -25.48 6.11
N SER A 76 8.04 -24.93 6.06
CA SER A 76 8.60 -24.16 4.94
C SER A 76 7.65 -23.06 4.47
N VAL A 77 7.16 -22.23 5.40
CA VAL A 77 6.19 -21.18 5.09
C VAL A 77 6.52 -19.87 5.79
N TRP A 78 6.28 -18.76 5.11
CA TRP A 78 6.25 -17.43 5.71
C TRP A 78 4.91 -17.19 6.38
N SER A 79 4.92 -16.94 7.69
CA SER A 79 3.73 -16.68 8.47
C SER A 79 3.84 -15.42 9.32
N PHE A 80 2.71 -14.91 9.79
CA PHE A 80 2.71 -13.80 10.74
C PHE A 80 2.87 -14.27 12.19
N CYS A 81 2.76 -15.57 12.47
CA CYS A 81 2.88 -16.11 13.82
C CYS A 81 4.36 -16.12 14.27
N PRO A 82 4.70 -15.53 15.44
CA PRO A 82 6.08 -15.48 15.92
C PRO A 82 6.69 -16.83 16.31
N VAL A 83 5.89 -17.89 16.38
CA VAL A 83 6.26 -19.22 16.86
C VAL A 83 5.99 -20.25 15.79
N SER A 84 6.88 -21.22 15.63
CA SER A 84 6.71 -22.35 14.71
C SER A 84 5.46 -23.13 15.10
N ILE A 85 4.57 -23.36 14.13
CA ILE A 85 3.40 -24.21 14.36
C ILE A 85 3.82 -25.66 14.13
N PRO A 86 3.44 -26.60 15.01
CA PRO A 86 3.81 -28.00 14.86
C PRO A 86 3.51 -28.54 13.46
N ALA A 87 4.50 -29.15 12.81
CA ALA A 87 4.42 -29.60 11.41
C ALA A 87 3.33 -30.65 11.13
N TRP A 88 2.80 -31.31 12.17
CA TRP A 88 1.67 -32.24 12.04
C TRP A 88 0.33 -31.52 11.84
N ILE A 89 0.24 -30.23 12.16
CA ILE A 89 -0.91 -29.39 11.84
C ILE A 89 -0.75 -28.93 10.38
N GLN A 90 -1.68 -29.38 9.53
CA GLN A 90 -1.63 -29.07 8.10
C GLN A 90 -1.90 -27.59 7.84
N ASN A 91 -1.25 -27.06 6.81
CA ASN A 91 -1.56 -25.72 6.28
C ASN A 91 -2.95 -25.77 5.66
N VAL A 92 -3.85 -24.91 6.14
CA VAL A 92 -5.15 -24.72 5.52
C VAL A 92 -4.99 -23.62 4.47
N ASP A 93 -5.36 -23.93 3.23
CA ASP A 93 -5.46 -22.94 2.17
C ASP A 93 -6.68 -22.04 2.46
N PRO A 94 -6.50 -20.71 2.59
CA PRO A 94 -7.60 -19.79 2.85
C PRO A 94 -8.70 -19.85 1.78
N LEU A 95 -8.44 -20.36 0.57
CA LEU A 95 -9.42 -20.41 -0.52
C LEU A 95 -10.16 -21.76 -0.65
N SER A 96 -9.87 -22.74 0.22
CA SER A 96 -10.53 -24.05 0.15
C SER A 96 -11.96 -24.01 0.69
N THR A 97 -12.94 -23.73 -0.16
CA THR A 97 -14.33 -24.17 0.06
C THR A 97 -14.37 -25.70 0.06
N VAL A 98 -14.18 -26.31 1.22
CA VAL A 98 -14.36 -27.76 1.37
C VAL A 98 -15.87 -28.07 1.33
N THR A 99 -16.40 -28.39 0.16
CA THR A 99 -17.64 -29.17 0.06
C THR A 99 -17.36 -30.58 0.54
N VAL A 100 -17.54 -30.82 1.84
CA VAL A 100 -17.54 -32.18 2.41
C VAL A 100 -18.83 -32.87 2.00
N PHE A 101 -18.77 -33.76 1.02
CA PHE A 101 -19.78 -34.80 0.85
C PHE A 101 -19.34 -36.05 1.64
N PRO A 102 -20.19 -36.63 2.51
CA PRO A 102 -19.88 -37.92 3.13
C PRO A 102 -19.98 -39.03 2.07
N GLY A 103 -18.96 -39.90 2.00
CA GLY A 103 -18.85 -41.02 1.03
C GLY A 103 -19.89 -42.15 1.23
N PRO A 104 -19.72 -43.38 0.68
CA PRO A 104 -18.47 -44.00 0.18
C PRO A 104 -18.59 -44.91 -1.08
N THR A 105 -17.45 -45.55 -1.44
CA THR A 105 -17.21 -46.83 -2.18
C THR A 105 -16.74 -46.85 -3.65
N SER A 106 -15.46 -47.26 -3.77
CA SER A 106 -14.82 -48.22 -4.70
C SER A 106 -14.90 -48.12 -6.24
N ALA A 107 -13.70 -47.89 -6.81
CA ALA A 107 -13.08 -48.47 -8.02
C ALA A 107 -13.67 -48.24 -9.43
N SER A 108 -12.89 -47.61 -10.32
CA SER A 108 -12.19 -48.28 -11.45
C SER A 108 -11.57 -47.28 -12.45
N ASN A 109 -10.48 -47.72 -13.08
CA ASN A 109 -9.63 -47.05 -14.07
C ASN A 109 -10.39 -46.44 -15.26
N PHE A 110 -9.96 -45.27 -15.76
CA PHE A 110 -9.92 -45.04 -17.21
C PHE A 110 -8.92 -43.95 -17.62
N SER A 111 -8.43 -44.08 -18.84
CA SER A 111 -7.13 -43.65 -19.38
C SER A 111 -7.03 -42.19 -19.85
N GLN A 112 -5.77 -41.77 -19.96
CA GLN A 112 -5.26 -40.61 -20.68
C GLN A 112 -5.80 -40.48 -22.11
N SER A 113 -6.10 -39.25 -22.55
CA SER A 113 -5.88 -38.84 -23.95
C SER A 113 -5.60 -37.34 -24.07
N THR A 114 -4.52 -37.05 -24.78
CA THR A 114 -4.00 -35.79 -25.32
C THR A 114 -4.94 -35.08 -26.31
N SER A 115 -4.92 -33.74 -26.36
CA SER A 115 -4.73 -32.95 -27.61
C SER A 115 -4.52 -31.45 -27.34
N PRO A 116 -3.60 -30.77 -28.07
CA PRO A 116 -3.35 -29.33 -28.00
C PRO A 116 -4.18 -28.52 -29.01
N ALA A 117 -4.52 -27.27 -28.66
CA ALA A 117 -5.21 -26.33 -29.54
C ALA A 117 -4.21 -25.52 -30.40
N THR A 118 -4.49 -25.48 -31.70
CA THR A 118 -3.77 -24.80 -32.79
C THR A 118 -3.93 -23.28 -32.81
N LEU A 119 -2.80 -22.57 -33.01
CA LEU A 119 -2.74 -21.16 -33.43
C LEU A 119 -3.20 -21.00 -34.89
N SER A 120 -3.93 -19.92 -35.18
CA SER A 120 -4.20 -19.45 -36.55
C SER A 120 -3.75 -17.99 -36.70
N ASN A 121 -2.76 -17.78 -37.57
CA ASN A 121 -2.34 -16.49 -38.13
C ASN A 121 -3.43 -15.88 -39.02
N PHE A 122 -3.55 -14.56 -39.02
CA PHE A 122 -4.03 -13.81 -40.19
C PHE A 122 -3.24 -12.50 -40.34
N SER A 123 -2.74 -12.28 -41.56
CA SER A 123 -1.84 -11.19 -41.97
C SER A 123 -2.56 -10.25 -42.95
N GLN A 124 -2.30 -8.94 -42.81
CA GLN A 124 -2.18 -7.85 -43.83
C GLN A 124 -3.43 -7.50 -44.69
N SER A 125 -3.69 -6.23 -45.10
CA SER A 125 -2.80 -5.21 -45.64
C SER A 125 -3.38 -3.76 -45.69
N THR A 126 -2.47 -2.77 -45.66
CA THR A 126 -2.34 -1.49 -46.47
C THR A 126 -3.50 -0.49 -46.62
N SER A 127 -3.38 0.86 -46.69
CA SER A 127 -2.34 1.93 -46.57
C SER A 127 -3.08 3.33 -46.50
N PRO A 128 -2.51 4.51 -46.85
CA PRO A 128 -2.11 5.57 -45.92
C PRO A 128 -2.82 6.95 -46.11
N ALA A 129 -2.66 7.88 -45.17
CA ALA A 129 -2.92 9.30 -45.41
C ALA A 129 -1.86 10.18 -44.72
N THR A 130 -1.17 10.95 -45.56
CA THR A 130 -0.25 12.04 -45.25
C THR A 130 -1.00 13.31 -44.82
N LEU A 131 -0.41 14.14 -43.96
CA LEU A 131 -0.45 15.61 -44.06
C LEU A 131 0.61 16.26 -43.15
N SER A 132 1.11 17.38 -43.64
CA SER A 132 2.36 18.11 -43.41
C SER A 132 2.45 18.98 -42.15
N ALA A 133 3.70 19.24 -41.72
CA ALA A 133 4.10 20.22 -40.71
C ALA A 133 4.18 21.67 -41.23
N GLN A 134 4.00 22.65 -40.33
CA GLN A 134 4.56 24.02 -40.43
C GLN A 134 4.69 24.69 -39.03
N ASN A 135 5.74 25.51 -38.89
CA ASN A 135 6.34 26.08 -37.66
C ASN A 135 5.59 27.28 -37.01
N SER A 136 5.58 27.31 -35.65
CA SER A 136 5.88 28.36 -34.62
C SER A 136 5.50 29.87 -34.80
N PRO A 137 5.50 30.75 -33.75
CA PRO A 137 5.62 30.58 -32.27
C PRO A 137 4.63 31.41 -31.38
N SER A 138 4.72 31.17 -30.06
CA SER A 138 4.43 32.06 -28.89
C SER A 138 2.99 32.49 -28.56
N SER A 139 2.49 32.06 -27.40
CA SER A 139 1.94 32.89 -26.29
C SER A 139 1.20 32.01 -25.27
N SER A 140 1.42 32.31 -23.98
CA SER A 140 0.86 31.62 -22.82
C SER A 140 -0.68 31.57 -22.83
N PRO A 141 -1.32 30.46 -22.42
CA PRO A 141 -2.75 30.49 -22.09
C PRO A 141 -2.95 30.54 -20.58
N ASN A 142 -3.49 31.66 -20.13
CA ASN A 142 -4.18 31.80 -18.85
C ASN A 142 -5.34 30.79 -18.79
N LEU A 143 -5.44 30.05 -17.69
CA LEU A 143 -6.58 29.18 -17.37
C LEU A 143 -7.81 30.06 -17.08
N LEU A 144 -8.72 30.15 -18.05
CA LEU A 144 -10.06 30.73 -17.86
C LEU A 144 -11.06 29.59 -17.67
N ALA A 145 -11.66 29.51 -16.48
CA ALA A 145 -12.76 28.61 -16.16
C ALA A 145 -13.96 28.90 -17.10
N ARG A 146 -14.33 27.92 -17.91
CA ARG A 146 -15.48 27.99 -18.82
C ARG A 146 -16.75 27.57 -18.07
N GLN A 147 -17.49 28.51 -17.51
CA GLN A 147 -18.90 28.28 -17.15
C GLN A 147 -19.73 28.18 -18.44
N GLN A 148 -20.40 27.04 -18.63
CA GLN A 148 -21.42 26.89 -19.66
C GLN A 148 -22.80 26.78 -18.97
N THR A 149 -23.48 27.92 -18.88
CA THR A 149 -24.91 28.01 -18.60
C THR A 149 -25.68 27.81 -19.91
N THR A 150 -26.55 26.80 -19.96
CA THR A 150 -27.61 26.74 -20.98
C THR A 150 -28.93 26.33 -20.33
N ALA A 151 -29.97 27.09 -20.72
CA ALA A 151 -31.29 27.18 -20.14
C ALA A 151 -32.17 25.92 -20.32
N ALA A 152 -33.12 25.78 -19.40
CA ALA A 152 -34.16 24.76 -19.38
C ALA A 152 -35.25 24.96 -20.46
N PRO A 153 -35.88 23.87 -20.93
CA PRO A 153 -37.28 23.89 -21.32
C PRO A 153 -38.12 22.91 -20.47
N THR A 154 -39.29 23.40 -20.06
CA THR A 154 -40.41 22.69 -19.43
C THR A 154 -41.13 21.75 -20.42
N LEU A 155 -41.55 20.54 -19.98
CA LEU A 155 -42.96 20.11 -19.80
C LEU A 155 -43.14 18.59 -19.62
N THR A 156 -44.16 18.26 -18.81
CA THR A 156 -44.96 17.02 -18.66
C THR A 156 -44.53 15.91 -17.68
N ASN A 157 -45.37 15.76 -16.64
CA ASN A 157 -45.45 14.62 -15.71
C ASN A 157 -46.03 13.38 -16.42
N PRO A 158 -45.46 12.20 -16.13
CA PRO A 158 -46.29 11.13 -15.57
C PRO A 158 -45.70 10.50 -14.30
N THR A 159 -46.62 10.05 -13.44
CA THR A 159 -46.54 9.39 -12.12
C THR A 159 -45.66 8.12 -12.05
N PRO A 160 -45.33 7.62 -10.84
CA PRO A 160 -43.99 7.18 -10.49
C PRO A 160 -43.79 5.68 -10.70
N THR A 161 -42.73 5.33 -11.41
CA THR A 161 -42.13 4.00 -11.35
C THR A 161 -40.89 4.13 -10.48
N SER A 162 -40.81 3.31 -9.43
CA SER A 162 -39.69 3.27 -8.49
C SER A 162 -38.38 2.91 -9.20
N SER A 163 -37.62 3.92 -9.59
CA SER A 163 -36.20 3.81 -9.88
C SER A 163 -35.44 4.33 -8.68
N THR A 164 -34.84 3.41 -7.92
CA THR A 164 -33.81 3.70 -6.94
C THR A 164 -32.72 4.55 -7.60
N GLU A 165 -32.57 5.75 -7.10
CA GLU A 165 -31.58 6.73 -7.52
C GLU A 165 -30.16 6.18 -7.36
N SER A 166 -29.33 6.48 -8.35
CA SER A 166 -27.90 6.24 -8.35
C SER A 166 -27.25 7.00 -7.21
N SER A 167 -26.82 6.28 -6.18
CA SER A 167 -26.01 6.81 -5.08
C SER A 167 -24.56 6.99 -5.55
N LEU A 168 -24.18 8.23 -5.87
CA LEU A 168 -22.78 8.67 -5.85
C LEU A 168 -22.30 8.62 -4.39
N GLY A 169 -21.61 7.55 -4.05
CA GLY A 169 -21.10 7.32 -2.69
C GLY A 169 -21.05 5.82 -2.40
N GLN A 170 -20.23 5.08 -3.15
CA GLN A 170 -19.81 3.78 -2.66
C GLN A 170 -18.75 4.01 -1.59
N VAL A 171 -19.13 3.69 -0.35
CA VAL A 171 -18.20 3.33 0.73
C VAL A 171 -17.12 2.43 0.13
N LEU A 172 -15.84 2.72 0.38
CA LEU A 172 -14.74 1.85 -0.04
C LEU A 172 -15.09 0.41 0.37
N PRO A 173 -14.89 -0.58 -0.52
CA PRO A 173 -15.32 -1.94 -0.22
C PRO A 173 -14.61 -2.44 1.04
N SER A 174 -15.39 -2.97 1.99
CA SER A 174 -14.86 -3.82 3.06
C SER A 174 -14.45 -5.13 2.42
N VAL A 175 -13.19 -5.22 1.98
CA VAL A 175 -12.66 -6.39 1.28
C VAL A 175 -12.10 -7.37 2.29
N SER A 176 -12.93 -8.15 2.99
CA SER A 176 -12.41 -9.38 3.61
C SER A 176 -12.37 -10.44 2.51
N ALA A 177 -11.19 -10.60 1.90
CA ALA A 177 -10.93 -11.63 0.89
C ALA A 177 -10.67 -13.01 1.52
N ILE A 178 -10.50 -13.06 2.84
CA ILE A 178 -10.36 -14.32 3.58
C ILE A 178 -11.79 -14.78 3.87
N PRO A 179 -12.22 -15.95 3.35
CA PRO A 179 -13.53 -16.47 3.67
C PRO A 179 -13.60 -16.72 5.18
N ASP A 180 -14.61 -16.16 5.87
CA ASP A 180 -14.94 -16.47 7.26
C ASP A 180 -15.23 -17.98 7.37
N THR A 181 -14.19 -18.81 7.47
CA THR A 181 -14.34 -20.26 7.66
C THR A 181 -14.12 -20.56 9.14
N PRO A 182 -15.14 -21.02 9.87
CA PRO A 182 -15.03 -21.34 11.30
C PRO A 182 -14.06 -22.50 11.64
N ASN A 183 -13.26 -22.99 10.68
CA ASN A 183 -12.67 -24.33 10.69
C ASN A 183 -11.14 -24.36 10.71
N SER A 184 -10.44 -23.23 10.65
CA SER A 184 -8.99 -23.22 10.88
C SER A 184 -8.72 -23.44 12.38
N PRO A 185 -7.99 -24.51 12.78
CA PRO A 185 -7.78 -24.79 14.19
C PRO A 185 -6.91 -23.69 14.82
N LEU A 186 -7.44 -23.05 15.86
CA LEU A 186 -6.66 -22.15 16.71
C LEU A 186 -5.64 -22.97 17.51
N VAL A 187 -4.37 -22.58 17.39
CA VAL A 187 -3.25 -23.24 18.07
C VAL A 187 -2.72 -22.30 19.14
N ALA A 188 -2.81 -22.71 20.41
CA ALA A 188 -2.22 -21.98 21.52
C ALA A 188 -0.75 -22.40 21.69
N LEU A 189 0.17 -21.44 21.55
CA LEU A 189 1.62 -21.62 21.60
C LEU A 189 2.19 -20.67 22.66
N GLY A 190 2.14 -21.08 23.93
CA GLY A 190 2.55 -20.22 25.04
C GLY A 190 1.66 -18.97 25.13
N PRO A 191 2.21 -17.74 25.05
CA PRO A 191 1.42 -16.52 25.08
C PRO A 191 0.77 -16.17 23.73
N TYR A 192 1.01 -16.96 22.68
CA TYR A 192 0.51 -16.71 21.32
C TYR A 192 -0.69 -17.60 21.00
N VAL A 193 -1.62 -17.07 20.21
CA VAL A 193 -2.69 -17.84 19.57
C VAL A 193 -2.56 -17.65 18.07
N CYS A 194 -2.40 -18.74 17.31
CA CYS A 194 -2.15 -18.67 15.87
C CYS A 194 -3.05 -19.62 15.08
N THR A 195 -3.35 -19.25 13.83
CA THR A 195 -3.89 -20.18 12.81
C THR A 195 -2.81 -20.55 11.79
N THR A 196 -2.98 -21.67 11.08
CA THR A 196 -2.05 -22.06 9.99
C THR A 196 -2.32 -21.32 8.68
N SER A 197 -3.49 -20.71 8.55
CA SER A 197 -3.98 -19.99 7.38
C SER A 197 -3.51 -18.53 7.31
N ILE A 198 -3.15 -17.89 8.44
CA ILE A 198 -2.60 -16.52 8.44
C ILE A 198 -1.11 -16.51 8.01
N ASN A 199 -0.90 -16.68 6.72
CA ASN A 199 0.40 -16.73 6.07
C ASN A 199 0.53 -15.67 4.95
N LEU A 200 1.71 -15.58 4.35
CA LEU A 200 1.98 -14.59 3.31
C LEU A 200 1.04 -14.74 2.10
N SER A 201 0.72 -15.98 1.70
CA SER A 201 -0.19 -16.25 0.58
C SER A 201 -1.61 -15.71 0.83
N ALA A 202 -2.11 -15.83 2.06
CA ALA A 202 -3.39 -15.23 2.45
C ALA A 202 -3.37 -13.70 2.33
N PHE A 203 -2.27 -13.07 2.76
CA PHE A 203 -2.10 -11.62 2.68
C PHE A 203 -1.97 -11.12 1.24
N THR A 204 -1.16 -11.78 0.40
CA THR A 204 -1.00 -11.39 -1.02
C THR A 204 -2.29 -11.59 -1.80
N SER A 205 -3.08 -12.62 -1.47
CA SER A 205 -4.42 -12.83 -2.04
C SER A 205 -5.39 -11.71 -1.65
N LEU A 206 -5.36 -11.26 -0.39
CA LEU A 206 -6.16 -10.12 0.06
C LEU A 206 -5.76 -8.83 -0.67
N LEU A 207 -4.46 -8.58 -0.82
CA LEU A 207 -3.98 -7.42 -1.58
C LEU A 207 -4.40 -7.48 -3.06
N LEU A 208 -4.27 -8.65 -3.70
CA LEU A 208 -4.70 -8.83 -5.08
C LEU A 208 -6.19 -8.50 -5.25
N ASP A 209 -7.04 -9.05 -4.39
CA ASP A 209 -8.48 -8.81 -4.42
C ASP A 209 -8.80 -7.32 -4.17
N TYR A 210 -8.10 -6.66 -3.24
CA TYR A 210 -8.23 -5.22 -3.03
C TYR A 210 -7.82 -4.41 -4.27
N ILE A 211 -6.68 -4.73 -4.88
CA ILE A 211 -6.18 -4.04 -6.07
C ILE A 211 -7.16 -4.20 -7.23
N GLN A 212 -7.62 -5.42 -7.50
CA GLN A 212 -8.58 -5.72 -8.58
C GLN A 212 -9.93 -5.02 -8.36
N LYS A 213 -10.44 -4.98 -7.12
CA LYS A 213 -11.70 -4.28 -6.80
C LYS A 213 -11.58 -2.77 -6.89
N THR A 214 -10.40 -2.21 -6.63
CA THR A 214 -10.19 -0.77 -6.61
C THR A 214 -9.65 -0.20 -7.92
N GLU A 215 -9.15 -1.04 -8.83
CA GLU A 215 -8.46 -0.68 -10.09
C GLU A 215 -9.12 0.48 -10.84
N ASN A 216 -10.46 0.49 -10.90
CA ASN A 216 -11.23 1.45 -11.72
C ASN A 216 -11.95 2.50 -10.86
N THR A 217 -11.57 2.64 -9.59
CA THR A 217 -12.28 3.44 -8.58
C THR A 217 -11.41 4.56 -8.06
N LEU A 218 -12.00 5.51 -7.32
CA LEU A 218 -11.24 6.57 -6.67
C LEU A 218 -10.35 6.07 -5.52
N GLY A 219 -10.51 4.82 -5.08
CA GLY A 219 -9.66 4.16 -4.08
C GLY A 219 -8.45 3.45 -4.68
N ALA A 220 -8.21 3.60 -5.99
CA ALA A 220 -6.97 3.18 -6.62
C ALA A 220 -5.83 4.08 -6.11
N HIS A 221 -4.86 3.47 -5.43
CA HIS A 221 -3.71 4.13 -4.81
C HIS A 221 -2.49 3.22 -4.82
N LEU A 222 -1.31 3.82 -4.74
CA LEU A 222 -0.04 3.14 -4.53
C LEU A 222 0.10 2.69 -3.07
N LEU A 223 0.47 1.42 -2.88
CA LEU A 223 0.72 0.82 -1.57
C LEU A 223 2.21 0.55 -1.37
N TYR A 224 2.68 0.70 -0.14
CA TYR A 224 4.07 0.48 0.27
C TYR A 224 4.12 -0.61 1.33
N LEU A 225 4.90 -1.66 1.09
CA LEU A 225 5.08 -2.77 2.02
C LEU A 225 6.53 -2.75 2.51
N ILE A 226 6.71 -2.66 3.83
CA ILE A 226 8.01 -2.79 4.50
C ILE A 226 8.04 -4.13 5.21
N LEU A 227 9.01 -4.98 4.85
CA LEU A 227 9.09 -6.36 5.33
C LEU A 227 10.16 -6.47 6.41
N ASN A 228 9.73 -6.74 7.65
CA ASN A 228 10.61 -7.17 8.72
C ASN A 228 10.75 -8.69 8.70
N LEU A 229 11.99 -9.17 8.83
CA LEU A 229 12.34 -10.57 8.63
C LEU A 229 12.77 -11.23 9.93
N HIS A 230 12.03 -12.26 10.34
CA HIS A 230 12.23 -12.94 11.61
C HIS A 230 12.36 -14.45 11.42
N ALA A 231 13.07 -15.09 12.35
CA ALA A 231 12.99 -16.53 12.53
C ALA A 231 11.85 -16.86 13.52
N ALA A 232 11.04 -17.87 13.24
CA ALA A 232 10.02 -18.30 14.20
C ALA A 232 10.65 -18.95 15.44
N ALA A 233 10.17 -18.61 16.62
CA ALA A 233 10.58 -19.25 17.87
C ALA A 233 10.11 -20.72 17.91
N SER A 234 10.76 -21.53 18.73
CA SER A 234 10.39 -22.94 18.88
C SER A 234 9.05 -23.09 19.61
N GLU A 235 8.21 -24.03 19.16
CA GLU A 235 6.99 -24.42 19.88
C GLU A 235 7.25 -24.92 21.32
N GLN A 236 8.46 -25.42 21.61
CA GLN A 236 8.81 -25.97 22.91
C GLN A 236 9.23 -24.88 23.90
N ASP A 237 9.66 -23.72 23.41
CA ASP A 237 9.95 -22.53 24.22
C ASP A 237 9.51 -21.24 23.49
N PRO A 238 8.19 -20.99 23.40
CA PRO A 238 7.63 -19.87 22.62
C PRO A 238 8.07 -18.48 23.08
N GLY A 239 8.57 -18.34 24.31
CA GLY A 239 9.02 -17.07 24.88
C GLY A 239 10.51 -16.79 24.71
N ALA A 240 11.29 -17.78 24.27
CA ALA A 240 12.72 -17.61 24.05
C ALA A 240 13.02 -16.92 22.70
N PRO A 241 14.17 -16.25 22.57
CA PRO A 241 14.65 -15.78 21.28
C PRO A 241 14.73 -16.94 20.28
N ALA A 242 14.30 -16.69 19.04
CA ALA A 242 14.35 -17.70 17.99
C ALA A 242 15.79 -18.17 17.75
N SER A 243 15.96 -19.46 17.47
CA SER A 243 17.22 -20.02 17.00
C SER A 243 17.41 -19.76 15.51
N GLN A 244 18.67 -19.71 15.04
CA GLN A 244 18.94 -19.66 13.61
C GLN A 244 18.35 -20.89 12.90
N PRO A 245 17.53 -20.72 11.84
CA PRO A 245 16.97 -21.83 11.09
C PRO A 245 18.06 -22.70 10.45
N SER A 246 17.88 -24.02 10.47
CA SER A 246 18.76 -24.96 9.76
C SER A 246 18.53 -24.97 8.26
N SER A 247 17.31 -24.61 7.84
CA SER A 247 16.93 -24.45 6.44
C SER A 247 16.37 -23.05 6.27
N LEU A 248 17.06 -22.23 5.48
CA LEU A 248 16.57 -20.93 5.07
C LEU A 248 15.70 -21.07 3.81
N PRO A 249 14.75 -20.16 3.57
CA PRO A 249 13.94 -20.16 2.35
C PRO A 249 14.82 -20.06 1.10
N GLN A 250 14.44 -20.78 0.03
CA GLN A 250 15.14 -20.80 -1.25
C GLN A 250 14.15 -20.91 -2.40
N GLY A 251 14.55 -20.44 -3.59
CA GLY A 251 13.75 -20.57 -4.82
C GLY A 251 12.33 -19.97 -4.66
N PRO A 252 11.25 -20.77 -4.78
CA PRO A 252 9.89 -20.28 -4.65
C PRO A 252 9.53 -19.80 -3.24
N ASP A 253 10.30 -20.19 -2.21
CA ASP A 253 10.06 -19.76 -0.84
C ASP A 253 10.69 -18.39 -0.52
N LEU A 254 11.42 -17.79 -1.48
CA LEU A 254 11.88 -16.41 -1.35
C LEU A 254 10.68 -15.45 -1.39
N LEU A 255 10.74 -14.39 -0.58
CA LEU A 255 9.66 -13.42 -0.45
C LEU A 255 9.35 -12.72 -1.77
N GLY A 256 10.37 -12.34 -2.54
CA GLY A 256 10.17 -11.73 -3.86
C GLY A 256 9.45 -12.67 -4.81
N ALA A 257 9.74 -13.97 -4.78
CA ALA A 257 9.02 -14.97 -5.57
C ALA A 257 7.56 -15.14 -5.12
N GLN A 258 7.31 -15.18 -3.80
CA GLN A 258 5.97 -15.28 -3.21
C GLN A 258 5.08 -14.06 -3.55
N PHE A 259 5.64 -12.85 -3.51
CA PHE A 259 4.92 -11.66 -3.94
C PHE A 259 4.70 -11.66 -5.45
N ALA A 260 5.73 -12.02 -6.23
CA ALA A 260 5.64 -12.05 -7.69
C ALA A 260 4.58 -13.05 -8.20
N GLU A 261 4.36 -14.18 -7.53
CA GLU A 261 3.42 -15.22 -7.99
C GLU A 261 2.06 -14.67 -8.42
N ASN A 262 1.47 -13.76 -7.63
CA ASN A 262 0.15 -13.19 -7.88
C ASN A 262 0.15 -11.68 -8.14
N LEU A 263 1.24 -10.97 -7.81
CA LEU A 263 1.29 -9.51 -7.84
C LEU A 263 2.33 -8.95 -8.83
N THR A 264 3.02 -9.76 -9.63
CA THR A 264 4.08 -9.31 -10.56
C THR A 264 3.68 -8.08 -11.37
N ASP A 265 2.50 -8.11 -11.99
CA ASP A 265 2.05 -7.02 -12.88
C ASP A 265 1.80 -5.71 -12.13
N TYR A 266 1.58 -5.79 -10.81
CA TYR A 266 1.27 -4.63 -9.96
C TYR A 266 2.48 -4.10 -9.20
N ILE A 267 3.63 -4.78 -9.20
CA ILE A 267 4.83 -4.32 -8.47
C ILE A 267 5.63 -3.37 -9.36
N TYR A 268 5.94 -2.18 -8.82
CA TYR A 268 6.93 -1.27 -9.37
C TYR A 268 8.29 -1.57 -8.75
N THR A 269 9.24 -1.92 -9.59
CA THR A 269 10.51 -2.54 -9.19
C THR A 269 11.69 -1.56 -9.24
N GLU A 270 12.79 -1.92 -8.57
CA GLU A 270 14.05 -1.18 -8.65
C GLU A 270 14.60 -1.13 -10.09
N PHE A 271 14.40 -2.19 -10.87
CA PHE A 271 14.80 -2.22 -12.28
C PHE A 271 13.99 -1.26 -13.14
N GLU A 272 12.67 -1.17 -12.93
CA GLU A 272 11.83 -0.20 -13.62
C GLU A 272 12.23 1.23 -13.25
N LEU A 273 12.47 1.51 -11.97
CA LEU A 273 12.97 2.81 -11.53
C LEU A 273 14.31 3.16 -12.20
N PHE A 274 15.27 2.25 -12.21
CA PHE A 274 16.56 2.50 -12.83
C PHE A 274 16.42 2.73 -14.33
N SER A 275 15.60 1.91 -15.01
CA SER A 275 15.28 2.08 -16.44
C SER A 275 14.66 3.44 -16.71
N ASP A 276 13.72 3.87 -15.88
CA ASP A 276 13.08 5.18 -16.00
C ASP A 276 14.10 6.32 -15.84
N ARG A 277 15.00 6.21 -14.86
CA ARG A 277 16.01 7.21 -14.51
C ARG A 277 17.10 7.41 -15.57
N ILE A 278 17.53 6.34 -16.25
CA ILE A 278 18.58 6.42 -17.27
C ILE A 278 18.09 6.94 -18.62
N ASN A 279 16.77 7.01 -18.84
CA ASN A 279 16.21 7.56 -20.06
C ASN A 279 14.81 8.16 -19.82
N LEU A 280 14.80 9.38 -19.28
CA LEU A 280 13.58 10.13 -19.01
C LEU A 280 12.72 10.34 -20.26
N ASN A 281 13.37 10.47 -21.44
CA ASN A 281 12.70 10.63 -22.72
C ASN A 281 11.86 9.41 -23.15
N GLU A 282 12.18 8.22 -22.64
CA GLU A 282 11.42 6.99 -22.92
C GLU A 282 10.44 6.64 -21.79
N SER A 283 10.62 7.22 -20.59
CA SER A 283 9.79 7.01 -19.39
C SER A 283 8.76 8.12 -19.17
N TRP A 284 8.80 8.84 -18.05
CA TRP A 284 7.78 9.83 -17.68
C TRP A 284 7.84 11.16 -18.45
N TYR A 285 8.70 11.29 -19.47
CA TYR A 285 8.60 12.36 -20.48
C TYR A 285 8.03 11.85 -21.82
N ASN A 286 7.81 10.56 -21.97
CA ASN A 286 7.24 9.93 -23.17
C ASN A 286 5.70 9.79 -23.11
N ILE A 287 5.10 10.22 -22.00
CA ILE A 287 3.66 10.10 -21.74
C ILE A 287 2.88 11.24 -22.39
N GLN A 288 1.74 10.91 -23.02
CA GLN A 288 0.89 11.93 -23.68
C GLN A 288 0.21 12.87 -22.68
N ASN A 289 -0.14 12.37 -21.50
CA ASN A 289 -0.78 13.17 -20.47
C ASN A 289 0.28 13.74 -19.53
N GLU A 290 0.61 15.03 -19.69
CA GLU A 290 1.58 15.72 -18.84
C GLU A 290 1.19 15.75 -17.35
N LEU A 291 -0.08 15.50 -17.01
CA LEU A 291 -0.53 15.35 -15.62
C LEU A 291 0.02 14.08 -14.95
N TYR A 292 0.56 13.13 -15.71
CA TYR A 292 1.19 11.94 -15.13
C TYR A 292 2.68 12.15 -14.90
N ARG A 293 3.23 13.29 -15.32
CA ARG A 293 4.65 13.57 -15.17
C ARG A 293 4.93 14.20 -13.80
N PRO A 294 5.97 13.73 -13.08
CA PRO A 294 6.38 14.36 -11.82
C PRO A 294 6.77 15.82 -12.05
N VAL A 295 6.34 16.70 -11.14
CA VAL A 295 6.66 18.13 -11.18
C VAL A 295 8.17 18.35 -11.13
N GLU A 296 8.67 19.24 -11.99
CA GLU A 296 10.08 19.66 -11.97
C GLU A 296 10.43 20.41 -10.67
N GLY A 297 11.65 20.24 -10.18
CA GLY A 297 12.12 20.88 -8.94
C GLY A 297 12.19 19.95 -7.72
N TYR A 298 11.57 18.77 -7.79
CA TYR A 298 11.74 17.71 -6.80
C TYR A 298 12.95 16.79 -7.05
N TYR A 299 13.60 16.93 -8.20
CA TYR A 299 14.73 16.10 -8.60
C TYR A 299 15.60 16.84 -9.61
N GLU A 300 16.86 16.43 -9.69
CA GLU A 300 17.81 16.98 -10.64
C GLU A 300 17.79 16.22 -11.97
N MET A 301 17.95 16.97 -13.06
CA MET A 301 18.07 16.41 -14.40
C MET A 301 19.40 16.77 -15.03
N SER A 302 20.03 15.77 -15.63
CA SER A 302 21.19 15.93 -16.49
C SER A 302 20.84 15.51 -17.91
N ARG A 303 21.64 15.99 -18.88
CA ARG A 303 21.48 15.60 -20.28
C ARG A 303 22.78 14.99 -20.77
N THR A 304 22.69 13.77 -21.29
CA THR A 304 23.82 13.08 -21.91
C THR A 304 24.25 13.78 -23.22
N PRO A 305 25.46 13.52 -23.75
CA PRO A 305 25.91 14.07 -25.03
C PRO A 305 24.98 13.76 -26.22
N ASN A 306 24.23 12.65 -26.14
CA ASN A 306 23.27 12.22 -27.15
C ASN A 306 21.90 12.89 -27.00
N GLY A 307 21.74 13.79 -26.03
CA GLY A 307 20.50 14.52 -25.79
C GLY A 307 19.47 13.78 -24.92
N ILE A 308 19.81 12.61 -24.38
CA ILE A 308 18.94 11.85 -23.47
C ILE A 308 18.92 12.52 -22.09
N LEU A 309 17.73 12.76 -21.54
CA LEU A 309 17.53 13.25 -20.18
C LEU A 309 17.66 12.10 -19.18
N THR A 310 18.39 12.35 -18.10
CA THR A 310 18.68 11.40 -17.02
C THR A 310 18.50 12.06 -15.66
N THR A 311 18.20 11.27 -14.64
CA THR A 311 18.17 11.73 -13.23
C THR A 311 18.78 10.67 -12.33
N GLU A 312 19.46 11.10 -11.27
CA GLU A 312 20.05 10.20 -10.27
C GLU A 312 19.09 9.98 -9.09
N ASP A 313 18.37 11.03 -8.70
CA ASP A 313 17.54 11.14 -7.50
C ASP A 313 16.03 11.13 -7.79
N GLY A 314 15.62 11.31 -9.05
CA GLY A 314 14.22 11.46 -9.42
C GLY A 314 13.36 10.23 -9.22
N TRP A 315 12.14 10.44 -8.73
CA TRP A 315 11.12 9.40 -8.63
C TRP A 315 9.92 9.76 -9.50
N PRO A 316 9.19 8.74 -10.02
CA PRO A 316 7.93 8.99 -10.70
C PRO A 316 6.89 9.55 -9.73
N SER A 317 5.83 10.15 -10.26
CA SER A 317 4.65 10.48 -9.46
C SER A 317 3.67 9.32 -9.39
N GLU A 318 2.73 9.36 -8.44
CA GLU A 318 1.71 8.31 -8.27
C GLU A 318 0.94 8.08 -9.58
N ALA A 319 0.61 9.14 -10.31
CA ALA A 319 -0.08 9.02 -11.60
C ALA A 319 0.73 8.30 -12.69
N TYR A 320 2.06 8.44 -12.72
CA TYR A 320 2.89 7.68 -13.64
C TYR A 320 2.88 6.19 -13.30
N VAL A 321 3.10 5.87 -12.03
CA VAL A 321 3.17 4.49 -11.55
C VAL A 321 1.82 3.80 -11.75
N GLU A 322 0.74 4.45 -11.31
CA GLU A 322 -0.60 3.89 -11.31
C GLU A 322 -1.30 3.93 -12.67
N PHE A 323 -1.34 5.08 -13.34
CA PHE A 323 -2.16 5.23 -14.54
C PHE A 323 -1.40 5.03 -15.85
N ALA A 324 -0.09 5.31 -15.88
CA ALA A 324 0.71 5.06 -17.07
C ALA A 324 1.22 3.62 -17.14
N ASN A 325 1.54 3.02 -15.98
CA ASN A 325 2.15 1.69 -15.90
C ASN A 325 1.31 0.62 -15.19
N SER A 326 0.12 0.96 -14.69
CA SER A 326 -0.77 0.03 -13.99
C SER A 326 -0.15 -0.64 -12.76
N LYS A 327 0.85 0.00 -12.14
CA LYS A 327 1.52 -0.50 -10.93
C LYS A 327 0.86 0.05 -9.68
N ARG A 328 0.85 -0.74 -8.61
CA ARG A 328 0.11 -0.48 -7.37
C ARG A 328 0.89 -0.81 -6.10
N LEU A 329 2.08 -1.39 -6.20
CA LEU A 329 2.86 -1.86 -5.06
C LEU A 329 4.34 -1.47 -5.16
N LEU A 330 4.90 -0.98 -4.06
CA LEU A 330 6.33 -0.97 -3.79
C LEU A 330 6.60 -1.84 -2.57
N ILE A 331 7.68 -2.61 -2.61
CA ILE A 331 8.05 -3.54 -1.54
C ILE A 331 9.50 -3.27 -1.17
N GLY A 332 9.80 -3.10 0.11
CA GLY A 332 11.15 -2.82 0.60
C GLY A 332 11.48 -3.60 1.86
N TRP A 333 12.78 -3.76 2.13
CA TRP A 333 13.25 -4.35 3.37
C TRP A 333 13.17 -3.37 4.54
N GLY A 334 12.66 -3.87 5.67
CA GLY A 334 12.78 -3.25 6.98
C GLY A 334 13.86 -3.95 7.81
N THR A 335 13.55 -4.23 9.06
CA THR A 335 14.51 -4.85 9.98
C THR A 335 14.69 -6.34 9.70
N VAL A 336 15.92 -6.84 9.85
CA VAL A 336 16.25 -8.26 9.68
C VAL A 336 16.88 -8.78 10.97
N ASP A 337 16.27 -9.81 11.56
CA ASP A 337 16.81 -10.48 12.72
C ASP A 337 18.18 -11.12 12.42
N PRO A 338 19.14 -11.12 13.37
CA PRO A 338 20.45 -11.74 13.18
C PRO A 338 20.39 -13.22 12.72
N GLN A 339 19.38 -13.95 13.17
CA GLN A 339 19.09 -15.34 12.80
C GLN A 339 18.81 -15.51 11.30
N MET A 340 18.28 -14.47 10.65
CA MET A 340 17.92 -14.44 9.25
C MET A 340 18.99 -13.78 8.36
N SER A 341 20.16 -13.44 8.92
CA SER A 341 21.28 -12.83 8.18
C SER A 341 21.77 -13.66 6.97
N GLY A 342 21.53 -14.97 6.97
CA GLY A 342 21.88 -15.85 5.85
C GLY A 342 20.83 -15.88 4.73
N TYR A 343 19.71 -15.17 4.86
CA TYR A 343 18.67 -15.11 3.83
C TYR A 343 19.24 -14.61 2.48
N ASN A 344 18.75 -15.16 1.38
CA ASN A 344 19.23 -14.80 0.05
C ASN A 344 18.56 -13.52 -0.47
N PHE A 345 18.96 -12.37 0.05
CA PHE A 345 18.47 -11.05 -0.39
C PHE A 345 18.72 -10.80 -1.89
N SER A 346 19.82 -11.32 -2.43
CA SER A 346 20.13 -11.17 -3.86
C SER A 346 19.15 -11.90 -4.78
N GLY A 347 18.46 -12.94 -4.27
CA GLY A 347 17.42 -13.64 -5.01
C GLY A 347 16.14 -12.80 -5.19
N ASP A 348 15.94 -11.79 -4.34
CA ASP A 348 14.81 -10.86 -4.40
C ASP A 348 15.18 -9.50 -4.99
N ALA A 349 16.46 -9.29 -5.33
CA ALA A 349 16.95 -8.08 -5.96
C ALA A 349 16.28 -7.92 -7.33
N GLY A 350 15.30 -7.03 -7.41
CA GLY A 350 14.43 -6.87 -8.57
C GLY A 350 12.94 -6.90 -8.28
N THR A 351 12.53 -7.42 -7.12
CA THR A 351 11.14 -7.34 -6.65
C THR A 351 11.05 -6.51 -5.38
N ILE A 352 12.05 -6.61 -4.50
CA ILE A 352 12.08 -5.94 -3.20
C ILE A 352 13.26 -4.96 -3.18
N PHE A 353 12.96 -3.70 -2.91
CA PHE A 353 13.95 -2.65 -2.76
C PHE A 353 14.84 -2.91 -1.53
N ASN A 354 16.12 -2.54 -1.66
CA ASN A 354 17.09 -2.60 -0.58
C ASN A 354 16.63 -1.82 0.67
N GLU A 355 17.17 -2.20 1.83
CA GLU A 355 16.91 -1.53 3.10
C GLU A 355 17.20 -0.01 2.98
N ASN A 356 16.32 0.80 3.56
CA ASN A 356 16.38 2.27 3.53
C ASN A 356 16.22 2.93 2.15
N PHE A 357 15.89 2.19 1.09
CA PHE A 357 15.75 2.78 -0.25
C PHE A 357 14.40 3.47 -0.48
N ILE A 358 13.33 2.91 0.13
CA ILE A 358 11.96 3.46 0.06
C ILE A 358 11.42 3.88 1.45
N GLN A 359 12.32 4.04 2.41
CA GLN A 359 12.00 4.46 3.77
C GLN A 359 13.21 5.16 4.39
N ASP A 360 13.00 6.35 4.95
CA ASP A 360 14.00 7.08 5.72
C ASP A 360 13.43 7.40 7.12
N LEU A 361 13.80 6.58 8.10
CA LEU A 361 13.30 6.71 9.47
C LEU A 361 14.01 7.88 10.17
N GLN A 362 13.23 8.90 10.52
CA GLN A 362 13.76 10.12 11.13
C GLN A 362 14.13 9.92 12.61
N THR A 363 15.35 10.33 12.99
CA THR A 363 15.90 10.11 14.34
C THR A 363 16.07 11.37 15.18
N ASP A 364 15.99 12.56 14.57
CA ASP A 364 16.23 13.86 15.20
C ASP A 364 14.96 14.73 15.32
N VAL A 365 13.80 14.13 15.04
CA VAL A 365 12.49 14.73 15.22
C VAL A 365 12.08 14.63 16.68
N THR A 366 11.59 15.73 17.24
CA THR A 366 11.10 15.77 18.63
C THR A 366 9.76 16.46 18.71
N ALA A 367 8.93 16.03 19.65
CA ALA A 367 7.58 16.55 19.87
C ALA A 367 7.32 16.82 21.35
N THR A 368 6.31 17.64 21.61
CA THR A 368 5.70 17.80 22.93
C THR A 368 4.68 16.70 23.20
N GLU A 369 4.31 16.51 24.46
CA GLU A 369 3.22 15.61 24.88
C GLU A 369 1.89 15.95 24.21
N ASP A 370 1.65 17.23 23.88
CA ASP A 370 0.42 17.70 23.18
C ASP A 370 0.43 17.45 21.66
N GLY A 371 1.50 16.85 21.12
CA GLY A 371 1.65 16.53 19.70
C GLY A 371 2.19 17.67 18.84
N VAL A 372 2.82 18.69 19.41
CA VAL A 372 3.45 19.77 18.65
C VAL A 372 4.93 19.46 18.40
N LEU A 373 5.38 19.49 17.14
CA LEU A 373 6.78 19.31 16.76
C LEU A 373 7.67 20.46 17.27
N ARG A 374 8.88 20.12 17.70
CA ARG A 374 9.91 21.04 18.21
C ARG A 374 11.13 21.13 17.32
N ASN A 375 11.55 20.01 16.72
CA ASN A 375 12.72 19.92 15.86
C ASN A 375 12.52 18.86 14.76
N GLY A 376 13.39 18.88 13.76
CA GLY A 376 13.44 17.89 12.68
C GLY A 376 12.45 18.19 11.56
N CYS A 377 12.02 19.45 11.43
CA CYS A 377 10.99 19.80 10.46
C CYS A 377 11.52 20.26 9.11
N PHE A 378 11.13 19.52 8.06
CA PHE A 378 11.52 19.82 6.68
C PHE A 378 10.79 21.05 6.16
N MET A 379 9.46 21.07 6.30
CA MET A 379 8.63 22.15 5.79
C MET A 379 8.34 23.18 6.88
N ASN A 380 8.80 24.42 6.68
CA ASN A 380 8.49 25.54 7.57
C ASN A 380 8.03 26.77 6.77
N ASN A 381 7.55 27.80 7.46
CA ASN A 381 6.96 28.99 6.84
C ASN A 381 7.97 29.86 6.04
N SER A 382 9.26 29.52 6.08
CA SER A 382 10.35 30.17 5.34
C SER A 382 10.91 29.26 4.24
N THR A 383 10.36 28.05 4.06
CA THR A 383 10.77 27.13 3.00
C THR A 383 10.15 27.61 1.68
N ASP A 384 10.85 28.54 1.00
CA ASP A 384 10.43 29.08 -0.30
C ASP A 384 10.91 28.22 -1.48
N ASP A 385 11.88 27.32 -1.24
CA ASP A 385 12.49 26.45 -2.25
C ASP A 385 12.48 24.99 -1.79
N LEU A 386 11.63 24.18 -2.43
CA LEU A 386 11.51 22.74 -2.16
C LEU A 386 12.80 21.98 -2.48
N ALA A 387 13.63 22.49 -3.40
CA ALA A 387 14.90 21.84 -3.74
C ALA A 387 15.94 21.92 -2.61
N GLN A 388 15.76 22.82 -1.63
CA GLN A 388 16.66 22.93 -0.48
C GLN A 388 16.28 22.01 0.68
N VAL A 389 15.14 21.33 0.60
CA VAL A 389 14.59 20.51 1.67
C VAL A 389 14.32 19.11 1.16
N ASN A 390 15.16 18.16 1.56
CA ASN A 390 14.98 16.77 1.17
C ASN A 390 14.18 16.00 2.22
N SER A 391 12.86 15.90 2.01
CA SER A 391 11.95 15.04 2.79
C SER A 391 11.67 13.69 2.11
N SER A 392 12.51 13.29 1.15
CA SER A 392 12.34 12.04 0.41
C SER A 392 12.29 10.84 1.36
N TRP A 393 11.20 10.07 1.29
CA TRP A 393 10.93 8.88 2.09
C TRP A 393 10.90 9.11 3.60
N ALA A 394 10.78 10.35 4.07
CA ALA A 394 10.77 10.65 5.50
C ALA A 394 9.58 9.99 6.21
N VAL A 395 9.88 9.12 7.17
CA VAL A 395 8.90 8.42 8.01
C VAL A 395 9.24 8.62 9.48
N GLN A 396 8.22 8.70 10.34
CA GLN A 396 8.40 8.70 11.79
C GLN A 396 7.48 7.68 12.46
N SER A 397 8.04 6.72 13.18
CA SER A 397 7.34 5.61 13.83
C SER A 397 7.42 5.60 15.36
N ASN A 398 8.37 6.31 15.96
CA ASN A 398 8.51 6.38 17.41
C ASN A 398 9.16 7.70 17.83
N LEU A 399 8.42 8.50 18.61
CA LEU A 399 8.89 9.78 19.09
C LEU A 399 9.02 9.74 20.60
N SER A 400 10.23 9.84 21.12
CA SER A 400 10.44 10.11 22.54
C SER A 400 10.38 11.63 22.78
N PRO A 401 9.67 12.13 23.81
CA PRO A 401 8.98 11.40 24.89
C PRO A 401 7.44 11.25 24.66
N PHE A 402 6.96 11.17 23.42
CA PHE A 402 5.53 11.07 23.13
C PHE A 402 5.01 9.65 23.39
N ASP A 403 4.07 9.52 24.34
CA ASP A 403 3.43 8.24 24.65
C ASP A 403 2.17 8.03 23.80
N TYR A 404 2.10 6.89 23.10
CA TYR A 404 0.92 6.52 22.33
C TYR A 404 -0.29 6.20 23.24
N PRO A 405 -1.52 6.58 22.84
CA PRO A 405 -2.74 6.34 23.61
C PRO A 405 -3.18 4.87 23.53
N THR A 406 -2.54 4.03 24.34
CA THR A 406 -2.77 2.57 24.37
C THR A 406 -3.88 2.14 25.33
N ALA A 407 -4.19 2.94 26.36
CA ALA A 407 -5.26 2.64 27.30
C ALA A 407 -6.65 2.96 26.69
N ALA A 408 -7.66 2.13 26.98
CA ALA A 408 -9.01 2.28 26.44
C ALA A 408 -9.67 3.66 26.71
N SER A 409 -9.27 4.35 27.78
CA SER A 409 -9.77 5.68 28.15
C SER A 409 -8.80 6.82 27.82
N ALA A 410 -7.72 6.55 27.08
CA ALA A 410 -6.74 7.57 26.74
C ALA A 410 -7.33 8.62 25.78
N ASP A 411 -6.81 9.84 25.85
CA ASP A 411 -7.17 10.89 24.91
C ASP A 411 -6.39 10.70 23.60
N LEU A 412 -7.10 10.71 22.47
CA LEU A 412 -6.53 10.57 21.14
C LEU A 412 -6.02 11.90 20.59
N ILE A 413 -6.50 13.04 21.11
CA ILE A 413 -6.22 14.38 20.56
C ILE A 413 -4.72 14.67 20.41
N PRO A 414 -3.85 14.37 21.40
CA PRO A 414 -2.42 14.64 21.24
C PRO A 414 -1.79 13.85 20.08
N LEU A 415 -2.23 12.60 19.87
CA LEU A 415 -1.77 11.80 18.73
C LEU A 415 -2.24 12.39 17.41
N LEU A 416 -3.49 12.82 17.31
CA LEU A 416 -4.00 13.43 16.08
C LEU A 416 -3.27 14.73 15.75
N ASN A 417 -2.99 15.56 16.76
CA ASN A 417 -2.17 16.77 16.61
C ASN A 417 -0.75 16.45 16.13
N LEU A 418 -0.15 15.39 16.67
CA LEU A 418 1.17 14.92 16.26
C LEU A 418 1.18 14.47 14.81
N THR A 419 0.20 13.64 14.44
CA THR A 419 0.03 13.16 13.08
C THR A 419 -0.10 14.32 12.09
N THR A 420 -0.97 15.30 12.37
CA THR A 420 -1.08 16.51 11.54
C THR A 420 0.19 17.33 11.51
N SER A 421 0.89 17.46 12.64
CA SER A 421 2.16 18.20 12.70
C SER A 421 3.24 17.53 11.86
N LEU A 422 3.38 16.20 11.90
CA LEU A 422 4.30 15.42 11.07
C LEU A 422 3.98 15.57 9.58
N THR A 423 2.70 15.40 9.21
CA THR A 423 2.28 15.52 7.81
C THR A 423 2.55 16.91 7.24
N ASN A 424 2.18 17.98 7.96
CA ASN A 424 2.46 19.36 7.53
C ASN A 424 3.95 19.67 7.43
N CYS A 425 4.75 18.88 8.13
CA CYS A 425 6.18 18.99 8.20
C CYS A 425 6.91 18.19 7.11
N GLY A 426 6.18 17.50 6.22
CA GLY A 426 6.75 16.66 5.17
C GLY A 426 7.18 15.27 5.64
N ILE A 427 6.71 14.82 6.81
CA ILE A 427 7.07 13.52 7.38
C ILE A 427 5.84 12.63 7.41
N SER A 428 6.01 11.40 6.96
CA SER A 428 4.94 10.41 6.94
C SER A 428 4.80 9.78 8.34
N PRO A 429 3.64 9.92 9.01
CA PRO A 429 3.45 9.36 10.34
C PRO A 429 3.18 7.86 10.24
N HIS A 430 3.84 7.09 11.11
CA HIS A 430 3.74 5.64 11.15
C HIS A 430 3.27 5.17 12.54
N LEU A 431 2.14 4.47 12.57
CA LEU A 431 1.54 3.97 13.80
C LEU A 431 2.16 2.62 14.18
N ASN A 432 2.94 2.61 15.27
CA ASN A 432 3.58 1.41 15.82
C ASN A 432 3.03 1.00 17.20
N SER A 433 1.75 1.27 17.45
CA SER A 433 1.11 0.94 18.74
C SER A 433 -0.39 0.67 18.57
N THR A 434 -0.92 -0.25 19.36
CA THR A 434 -2.36 -0.50 19.40
C THR A 434 -3.08 0.68 20.05
N LEU A 435 -4.13 1.18 19.41
CA LEU A 435 -4.89 2.32 19.92
C LEU A 435 -6.03 1.89 20.83
N LEU A 436 -6.15 2.53 21.99
CA LEU A 436 -7.25 2.36 22.94
C LEU A 436 -7.53 0.90 23.32
N SER A 437 -6.48 0.08 23.41
CA SER A 437 -6.55 -1.35 23.73
C SER A 437 -7.45 -2.16 22.77
N THR A 438 -7.58 -1.71 21.51
CA THR A 438 -8.42 -2.35 20.50
C THR A 438 -7.71 -2.42 19.16
N SER A 439 -7.82 -3.58 18.49
CA SER A 439 -7.37 -3.75 17.11
C SER A 439 -8.30 -3.05 16.12
N ALA A 440 -7.82 -2.82 14.90
CA ALA A 440 -8.62 -2.17 13.87
C ALA A 440 -9.79 -3.04 13.36
N HIS A 441 -9.79 -4.35 13.59
CA HIS A 441 -10.97 -5.20 13.31
C HIS A 441 -12.10 -4.97 14.32
N GLN A 442 -11.77 -4.76 15.61
CA GLN A 442 -12.77 -4.55 16.66
C GLN A 442 -13.32 -3.13 16.63
N ASN A 443 -12.44 -2.15 16.44
CA ASN A 443 -12.82 -0.75 16.35
C ASN A 443 -11.86 0.00 15.43
N SER A 444 -12.29 0.25 14.19
CA SER A 444 -11.50 0.98 13.19
C SER A 444 -11.48 2.50 13.41
N THR A 445 -12.37 3.05 14.25
CA THR A 445 -12.54 4.51 14.40
C THR A 445 -11.25 5.26 14.75
N PRO A 446 -10.44 4.83 15.75
CA PRO A 446 -9.20 5.54 16.08
C PRO A 446 -8.18 5.53 14.93
N TYR A 447 -8.13 4.44 14.17
CA TYR A 447 -7.26 4.28 13.00
C TYR A 447 -7.71 5.17 11.84
N THR A 448 -9.02 5.28 11.61
CA THR A 448 -9.59 6.22 10.62
C THR A 448 -9.30 7.67 11.01
N LEU A 449 -9.40 8.04 12.29
CA LEU A 449 -9.06 9.39 12.76
C LEU A 449 -7.57 9.70 12.59
N PHE A 450 -6.69 8.73 12.87
CA PHE A 450 -5.26 8.84 12.61
C PHE A 450 -4.98 9.09 11.13
N SER A 451 -5.50 8.24 10.24
CA SER A 451 -5.35 8.40 8.79
C SER A 451 -5.93 9.74 8.28
N ALA A 452 -7.12 10.14 8.75
CA ALA A 452 -7.71 11.42 8.40
C ALA A 452 -6.87 12.64 8.84
N SER A 453 -6.02 12.47 9.86
CA SER A 453 -5.13 13.52 10.35
C SER A 453 -3.87 13.71 9.49
N THR A 454 -3.66 12.87 8.48
CA THR A 454 -2.59 13.00 7.46
C THR A 454 -3.05 13.74 6.21
N ILE A 455 -4.25 14.31 6.22
CA ILE A 455 -4.72 15.13 5.09
C ILE A 455 -3.91 16.42 5.03
N TRP A 456 -3.39 16.74 3.84
CA TRP A 456 -2.62 17.95 3.63
C TRP A 456 -3.46 19.18 3.96
N SER A 457 -2.94 20.03 4.84
CA SER A 457 -3.56 21.32 5.10
C SER A 457 -3.21 22.32 4.00
N TRP A 458 -4.16 23.18 3.66
CA TRP A 458 -3.90 24.30 2.77
C TRP A 458 -3.27 25.45 3.55
N ALA A 459 -2.38 26.19 2.89
CA ALA A 459 -1.92 27.46 3.41
C ALA A 459 -3.13 28.37 3.73
N PRO A 460 -3.04 29.24 4.75
CA PRO A 460 -4.13 30.15 5.08
C PRO A 460 -4.61 30.94 3.84
N ASN A 461 -5.92 30.92 3.58
CA ASN A 461 -6.57 31.49 2.40
C ASN A 461 -6.32 30.76 1.06
N SER A 462 -5.88 29.50 1.08
CA SER A 462 -5.75 28.64 -0.11
C SER A 462 -6.72 27.44 -0.07
N PRO A 463 -7.13 26.90 -1.23
CA PRO A 463 -6.93 27.47 -2.57
C PRO A 463 -7.71 28.79 -2.71
N GLN A 464 -7.09 29.80 -3.34
CA GLN A 464 -7.81 31.03 -3.70
C GLN A 464 -8.72 30.72 -4.89
N ASN A 465 -10.03 30.94 -4.72
CA ASN A 465 -11.01 30.82 -5.80
C ASN A 465 -11.07 32.06 -6.67
#